data_AF-M1FN65-F1
#
_entry.id   AF-M1FN65-F1
#
_cell.length_a   1.000
_cell.length_b   1.000
_cell.length_c   1.000
_cell.angle_alpha   90.00
_cell.angle_beta   90.00
_cell.angle_gamma   90.00
#
_symmetry.space_group_name_H-M   'P 1'
#
loop_
_entity.id
_entity.type
_entity.pdbx_description
1 polymer ?
#
loop_
_entity_poly.entity_id
_entity_poly.type
_entity_poly.pdbx_seq_one_letter_code
_entity_poly.pdbx_strand_id
1 'polypeptide(L)'
;MDDVGASSQSSLPTVNPTPDPAAPAEPQAPDPDLSLPLLDDNARRAELNERGGFLHFGDLSDQQKDKVLNAQVKIERAIEKALLSDGYSRDELSQRNKRDEIRGFLFYRNGKLLSMKTYDSYVKEVELGTHRSQPYKVLINAISSSNLFLKKVKKIKRWELGRQWEQWGGRR
;
A
#
# COMPACT_ATOMS: atom_id res chain seq x y z
N MET A 1 48.68 53.65 27.69
CA MET A 1 48.93 52.22 27.40
C MET A 1 47.79 51.48 28.06
N ASP A 2 46.70 51.33 27.32
CA ASP A 2 45.54 50.46 27.60
C ASP A 2 45.05 50.07 26.21
N ASP A 3 45.65 49.02 25.65
CA ASP A 3 45.15 47.64 25.60
C ASP A 3 44.16 47.44 24.46
N VAL A 4 44.72 46.93 23.36
CA VAL A 4 44.05 46.36 22.21
C VAL A 4 43.76 44.89 22.53
N GLY A 5 42.51 44.45 22.39
CA GLY A 5 42.16 43.09 22.79
C GLY A 5 40.87 42.58 22.19
N ALA A 6 40.91 42.26 20.89
CA ALA A 6 39.90 41.44 20.24
C ALA A 6 39.71 40.11 20.99
N SER A 7 38.47 39.76 21.32
CA SER A 7 38.13 38.40 21.75
C SER A 7 36.93 37.89 20.96
N SER A 8 37.25 37.38 19.77
CA SER A 8 36.44 36.37 19.09
C SER A 8 36.78 35.01 19.68
N GLN A 9 35.92 34.45 20.54
CA GLN A 9 35.93 33.01 20.87
C GLN A 9 34.47 32.58 21.11
N SER A 10 33.85 31.95 20.11
CA SER A 10 33.68 30.49 20.04
C SER A 10 32.61 29.97 21.01
N SER A 11 31.36 30.01 20.59
CA SER A 11 30.27 29.30 21.27
C SER A 11 30.38 27.80 20.98
N LEU A 12 30.81 27.09 22.02
CA LEU A 12 30.89 25.64 22.17
C LEU A 12 29.54 24.93 21.90
N PRO A 13 29.56 23.62 21.57
CA PRO A 13 28.43 22.92 20.98
C PRO A 13 27.29 22.76 21.98
N THR A 14 26.07 23.02 21.49
CA THR A 14 24.79 22.81 22.17
C THR A 14 24.75 21.43 22.81
N VAL A 15 24.88 21.44 24.14
CA VAL A 15 24.50 20.33 25.01
C VAL A 15 23.07 19.95 24.67
N ASN A 16 22.88 18.69 24.23
CA ASN A 16 21.57 18.09 24.04
C ASN A 16 20.71 18.39 25.28
N PRO A 17 19.61 19.15 25.15
CA PRO A 17 18.74 19.39 26.28
C PRO A 17 18.22 18.03 26.77
N THR A 18 18.50 17.76 28.04
CA THR A 18 17.93 16.65 28.79
C THR A 18 16.40 16.70 28.62
N PRO A 19 15.75 15.61 28.17
CA PRO A 19 14.34 15.65 27.86
C PRO A 19 13.55 15.96 29.13
N ASP A 20 12.80 17.07 29.07
CA ASP A 20 11.92 17.52 30.14
C ASP A 20 10.84 16.43 30.39
N PRO A 21 10.76 15.84 31.60
CA PRO A 21 9.86 14.71 31.89
C PRO A 21 8.37 15.08 31.96
N ALA A 22 8.00 16.29 31.56
CA ALA A 22 6.62 16.79 31.62
C ALA A 22 6.00 17.07 30.24
N ALA A 23 6.69 16.80 29.13
CA ALA A 23 6.03 16.82 27.82
C ALA A 23 5.11 15.59 27.71
N PRO A 24 3.78 15.75 27.53
CA PRO A 24 2.90 14.62 27.26
C PRO A 24 3.45 13.91 26.03
N ALA A 25 3.82 12.64 26.19
CA ALA A 25 4.24 11.82 25.07
C ALA A 25 3.18 11.94 23.99
N GLU A 26 3.50 12.58 22.87
CA GLU A 26 2.61 12.62 21.73
C GLU A 26 2.21 11.16 21.45
N PRO A 27 0.90 10.84 21.43
CA PRO A 27 0.47 9.47 21.26
C PRO A 27 1.02 8.99 19.93
N GLN A 28 2.05 8.12 20.00
CA GLN A 28 2.55 7.44 18.82
C GLN A 28 1.38 6.63 18.30
N ALA A 29 0.82 7.10 17.18
CA ALA A 29 -0.32 6.46 16.55
C ALA A 29 0.01 4.96 16.39
N PRO A 30 -0.90 4.06 16.81
CA PRO A 30 -0.65 2.63 16.71
C PRO A 30 -0.29 2.29 15.27
N ASP A 31 0.79 1.50 15.09
CA ASP A 31 1.22 1.07 13.77
C ASP A 31 0.01 0.53 13.02
N PRO A 32 -0.27 1.03 11.80
CA PRO A 32 -1.49 0.69 11.10
C PRO A 32 -1.54 -0.81 10.93
N ASP A 33 -2.58 -1.44 11.49
CA ASP A 33 -2.77 -2.89 11.39
C ASP A 33 -2.78 -3.28 9.91
N LEU A 34 -1.65 -3.82 9.45
CA LEU A 34 -1.42 -4.19 8.06
C LEU A 34 -2.37 -5.29 7.60
N SER A 35 -3.09 -5.94 8.52
CA SER A 35 -4.11 -6.92 8.21
C SER A 35 -5.43 -6.29 7.77
N LEU A 36 -5.68 -5.02 8.10
CA LEU A 36 -6.90 -4.31 7.71
C LEU A 36 -6.84 -3.93 6.23
N PRO A 37 -7.86 -4.31 5.43
CA PRO A 37 -7.92 -3.89 4.04
C PRO A 37 -7.99 -2.36 3.94
N LEU A 38 -7.40 -1.81 2.88
CA LEU A 38 -7.40 -0.36 2.62
C LEU A 38 -8.79 0.16 2.26
N LEU A 39 -9.53 -0.67 1.53
CA LEU A 39 -10.90 -0.43 1.13
C LEU A 39 -11.74 -1.64 1.53
N ASP A 40 -12.93 -1.39 2.06
CA ASP A 40 -13.93 -2.43 2.22
C ASP A 40 -14.39 -2.93 0.83
N ASP A 41 -14.90 -4.17 0.79
CA ASP A 41 -15.22 -4.83 -0.47
C ASP A 41 -16.37 -4.12 -1.23
N ASN A 42 -17.27 -3.41 -0.53
CA ASN A 42 -18.36 -2.67 -1.15
C ASN A 42 -17.86 -1.39 -1.82
N ALA A 43 -17.04 -0.60 -1.12
CA ALA A 43 -16.37 0.55 -1.71
C ALA A 43 -15.48 0.13 -2.88
N ARG A 44 -14.77 -1.00 -2.77
CA ARG A 44 -13.89 -1.51 -3.84
C ARG A 44 -14.72 -1.85 -5.07
N ARG A 45 -15.84 -2.54 -4.86
CA ARG A 45 -16.77 -2.87 -5.93
C ARG A 45 -17.37 -1.63 -6.58
N ALA A 46 -17.73 -0.61 -5.79
CA ALA A 46 -18.28 0.64 -6.31
C ALA A 46 -17.27 1.36 -7.21
N GLU A 47 -16.01 1.50 -6.78
CA GLU A 47 -14.96 2.13 -7.59
C GLU A 47 -14.66 1.34 -8.87
N LEU A 48 -14.62 0.00 -8.80
CA LEU A 48 -14.44 -0.85 -9.98
C LEU A 48 -15.59 -0.72 -10.97
N ASN A 49 -16.83 -0.64 -10.46
CA ASN A 49 -18.03 -0.42 -11.27
C ASN A 49 -17.98 0.94 -11.98
N GLU A 50 -17.60 2.00 -11.25
CA GLU A 50 -17.45 3.35 -11.81
C GLU A 50 -16.38 3.40 -12.90
N ARG A 51 -15.21 2.79 -12.64
CA ARG A 51 -14.09 2.77 -13.59
C ARG A 51 -14.43 2.03 -14.88
N GLY A 52 -15.07 0.86 -14.79
CA GLY A 52 -15.43 0.11 -15.99
C GLY A 52 -16.47 0.84 -16.83
N GLY A 53 -17.44 1.48 -16.16
CA GLY A 53 -18.38 2.39 -16.78
C GLY A 53 -19.07 1.83 -18.01
N PHE A 54 -19.56 2.72 -18.87
CA PHE A 54 -20.16 2.32 -20.15
C PHE A 54 -19.12 1.76 -21.13
N LEU A 55 -17.89 2.30 -21.13
CA LEU A 55 -16.84 1.94 -22.10
C LEU A 55 -16.46 0.44 -22.04
N HIS A 56 -16.45 -0.15 -20.84
CA HIS A 56 -16.02 -1.53 -20.68
C HIS A 56 -17.16 -2.49 -20.33
N PHE A 57 -18.24 -2.00 -19.72
CA PHE A 57 -19.37 -2.84 -19.32
C PHE A 57 -20.62 -2.67 -20.19
N GLY A 58 -20.65 -1.75 -21.16
CA GLY A 58 -21.83 -1.45 -21.96
C GLY A 58 -22.39 -2.66 -22.73
N ASP A 59 -21.51 -3.57 -23.17
CA ASP A 59 -21.89 -4.77 -23.92
C ASP A 59 -22.12 -6.01 -23.03
N LEU A 60 -21.95 -5.88 -21.71
CA LEU A 60 -22.13 -6.98 -20.77
C LEU A 60 -23.56 -6.98 -20.23
N SER A 61 -24.17 -8.18 -20.18
CA SER A 61 -25.34 -8.38 -19.34
C SER A 61 -25.02 -8.12 -17.86
N ASP A 62 -26.04 -7.79 -17.06
CA ASP A 62 -25.88 -7.57 -15.62
C ASP A 62 -25.21 -8.76 -14.90
N GLN A 63 -25.53 -9.99 -15.32
CA GLN A 63 -24.91 -11.19 -14.75
C GLN A 63 -23.42 -11.30 -15.12
N GLN A 64 -23.04 -10.97 -16.35
CA GLN A 64 -21.63 -10.98 -16.76
C GLN A 64 -20.86 -9.88 -16.03
N LYS A 65 -21.44 -8.69 -15.94
CA LYS A 65 -20.89 -7.55 -15.21
C LYS A 65 -20.66 -7.91 -13.74
N ASP A 66 -21.64 -8.53 -13.08
CA ASP A 66 -21.50 -8.95 -11.68
C ASP A 66 -20.35 -9.96 -11.50
N LYS A 67 -20.24 -10.95 -12.40
CA LYS A 67 -19.13 -11.91 -12.39
C LYS A 67 -17.77 -11.23 -12.55
N VAL A 68 -17.65 -10.29 -13.50
CA VAL A 68 -16.41 -9.51 -13.68
C VAL A 68 -16.07 -8.74 -12.41
N LEU A 69 -17.02 -8.01 -11.83
CA LEU A 69 -16.79 -7.21 -10.64
C LEU A 69 -16.38 -8.07 -9.44
N ASN A 70 -17.04 -9.21 -9.23
CA ASN A 70 -16.69 -10.14 -8.16
C ASN A 70 -15.27 -10.71 -8.35
N ALA A 71 -14.88 -11.04 -9.58
CA ALA A 71 -13.53 -11.48 -9.88
C ALA A 71 -12.49 -10.37 -9.63
N GLN A 72 -12.77 -9.15 -10.08
CA GLN A 72 -11.90 -7.99 -9.87
C GLN A 72 -11.70 -7.70 -8.38
N VAL A 73 -12.77 -7.71 -7.57
CA VAL A 73 -12.68 -7.51 -6.11
C VAL A 73 -11.78 -8.54 -5.46
N LYS A 74 -11.93 -9.83 -5.80
CA LYS A 74 -11.08 -10.91 -5.27
C LYS A 74 -9.61 -10.72 -5.64
N ILE A 75 -9.33 -10.43 -6.91
CA ILE A 75 -7.97 -10.24 -7.41
C ILE A 75 -7.34 -9.02 -6.74
N GLU A 76 -8.00 -7.86 -6.77
CA GLU A 76 -7.47 -6.61 -6.21
C GLU A 76 -7.22 -6.75 -4.71
N ARG A 77 -8.14 -7.38 -3.95
CA ARG A 77 -7.94 -7.64 -2.52
C ARG A 77 -6.72 -8.51 -2.23
N ALA A 78 -6.51 -9.56 -3.02
CA ALA A 78 -5.36 -10.44 -2.86
C ALA A 78 -4.04 -9.69 -3.16
N ILE A 79 -4.03 -8.95 -4.27
CA ILE A 79 -2.88 -8.14 -4.70
C ILE A 79 -2.55 -7.06 -3.68
N GLU A 80 -3.54 -6.34 -3.14
CA GLU A 80 -3.38 -5.33 -2.10
C GLU A 80 -2.62 -5.90 -0.89
N LYS A 81 -3.07 -7.05 -0.39
CA LYS A 81 -2.41 -7.75 0.71
C LYS A 81 -0.97 -8.14 0.38
N ALA A 82 -0.72 -8.63 -0.84
CA ALA A 82 0.63 -8.99 -1.27
C ALA A 82 1.56 -7.77 -1.35
N LEU A 83 1.09 -6.64 -1.87
CA LEU A 83 1.86 -5.40 -1.94
C LEU A 83 2.17 -4.85 -0.54
N LEU A 84 1.19 -4.84 0.37
CA LEU A 84 1.43 -4.43 1.76
C LEU A 84 2.45 -5.36 2.44
N SER A 85 2.34 -6.67 2.22
CA SER A 85 3.30 -7.65 2.75
C SER A 85 4.72 -7.47 2.17
N ASP A 86 4.84 -6.97 0.95
CA ASP A 86 6.13 -6.72 0.30
C ASP A 86 6.77 -5.38 0.73
N GLY A 87 6.05 -4.57 1.52
CA GLY A 87 6.50 -3.30 2.09
C GLY A 87 6.17 -2.07 1.23
N TYR A 88 5.15 -2.14 0.36
CA TYR A 88 4.68 -0.94 -0.32
C TYR A 88 3.88 -0.04 0.64
N SER A 89 3.96 1.27 0.44
CA SER A 89 3.32 2.27 1.30
C SER A 89 1.80 2.09 1.36
N ARG A 90 1.26 1.93 2.58
CA ARG A 90 -0.18 1.91 2.84
C ARG A 90 -0.83 3.22 2.37
N ASP A 91 -0.17 4.35 2.61
CA ASP A 91 -0.68 5.66 2.25
C ASP A 91 -0.75 5.87 0.75
N GLU A 92 0.23 5.40 -0.02
CA GLU A 92 0.13 5.50 -1.49
C GLU A 92 -0.92 4.55 -2.06
N LEU A 93 -0.99 3.30 -1.55
CA LEU A 93 -2.00 2.35 -2.01
C LEU A 93 -3.44 2.78 -1.64
N SER A 94 -3.61 3.63 -0.61
CA SER A 94 -4.89 4.22 -0.23
C SER A 94 -5.29 5.41 -1.12
N GLN A 95 -4.39 5.92 -1.97
CA GLN A 95 -4.73 6.96 -2.92
C GLN A 95 -5.49 6.40 -4.13
N ARG A 96 -6.59 7.07 -4.50
CA ARG A 96 -7.46 6.62 -5.59
C ARG A 96 -6.75 6.55 -6.94
N ASN A 97 -5.96 7.57 -7.29
CA ASN A 97 -5.15 7.59 -8.51
C ASN A 97 -4.20 6.39 -8.59
N LYS A 98 -3.57 5.99 -7.47
CA LYS A 98 -2.68 4.83 -7.44
C LYS A 98 -3.41 3.50 -7.59
N ARG A 99 -4.56 3.34 -6.92
CA ARG A 99 -5.44 2.18 -7.19
C ARG A 99 -5.85 2.12 -8.64
N ASP A 100 -6.14 3.28 -9.23
CA ASP A 100 -6.53 3.39 -10.63
C ASP A 100 -5.39 3.05 -11.60
N GLU A 101 -4.15 3.45 -11.33
CA GLU A 101 -2.98 2.99 -12.08
C GLU A 101 -2.86 1.45 -12.00
N ILE A 102 -2.91 0.88 -10.79
CA ILE A 102 -2.83 -0.56 -10.53
C ILE A 102 -3.93 -1.32 -11.28
N ARG A 103 -5.18 -0.87 -11.20
CA ARG A 103 -6.33 -1.46 -11.91
C ARG A 103 -6.14 -1.45 -13.42
N GLY A 104 -5.51 -0.42 -13.97
CA GLY A 104 -5.14 -0.34 -15.38
C GLY A 104 -4.30 -1.55 -15.81
N PHE A 105 -3.22 -1.84 -15.07
CA PHE A 105 -2.36 -2.99 -15.34
C PHE A 105 -3.04 -4.34 -15.08
N LEU A 106 -3.90 -4.42 -14.06
CA LEU A 106 -4.55 -5.67 -13.66
C LEU A 106 -5.69 -6.08 -14.60
N PHE A 107 -6.52 -5.14 -15.03
CA PHE A 107 -7.83 -5.45 -15.63
C PHE A 107 -8.02 -4.92 -17.05
N TYR A 108 -7.16 -3.98 -17.49
CA TYR A 108 -7.32 -3.27 -18.76
C TYR A 108 -6.08 -3.40 -19.64
N ARG A 109 -5.81 -4.61 -20.13
CA ARG A 109 -4.66 -4.88 -20.99
C ARG A 109 -4.81 -4.11 -22.30
N ASN A 110 -3.87 -3.19 -22.55
CA ASN A 110 -3.92 -2.28 -23.70
C ASN A 110 -5.24 -1.47 -23.77
N GLY A 111 -5.78 -1.09 -22.60
CA GLY A 111 -7.04 -0.35 -22.51
C GLY A 111 -8.31 -1.19 -22.75
N LYS A 112 -8.18 -2.52 -22.91
CA LYS A 112 -9.32 -3.42 -23.08
C LYS A 112 -9.52 -4.30 -21.85
N LEU A 113 -10.78 -4.47 -21.46
CA LEU A 113 -11.15 -5.34 -20.35
C LEU A 113 -10.68 -6.77 -20.62
N LEU A 114 -10.14 -7.43 -19.59
CA LEU A 114 -9.75 -8.84 -19.69
C LEU A 114 -10.95 -9.75 -20.01
N SER A 115 -10.67 -10.86 -20.70
CA SER A 115 -11.68 -11.88 -20.97
C SER A 115 -12.11 -12.61 -19.68
N MET A 116 -13.33 -13.14 -19.64
CA MET A 116 -13.81 -13.92 -18.49
C MET A 116 -12.91 -15.12 -18.18
N LYS A 117 -12.41 -15.80 -19.22
CA LYS A 117 -11.45 -16.91 -19.05
C LYS A 117 -10.16 -16.47 -18.34
N THR A 118 -9.71 -15.26 -18.62
CA THR A 118 -8.54 -14.68 -17.94
C THR A 118 -8.85 -14.36 -16.48
N TYR A 119 -10.03 -13.80 -16.19
CA TYR A 119 -10.47 -13.58 -14.81
C TYR A 119 -10.52 -14.89 -14.00
N ASP A 120 -11.11 -15.95 -14.55
CA ASP A 120 -11.17 -17.26 -13.89
C ASP A 120 -9.78 -17.82 -13.60
N SER A 121 -8.84 -17.66 -14.54
CA SER A 121 -7.43 -18.05 -14.33
C SER A 121 -6.79 -17.24 -13.21
N TYR A 122 -6.97 -15.92 -13.24
CA TYR A 122 -6.36 -15.02 -12.26
C TYR A 122 -6.90 -15.26 -10.86
N VAL A 123 -8.22 -15.47 -10.71
CA VAL A 123 -8.83 -15.82 -9.42
C VAL A 123 -8.21 -17.10 -8.85
N LYS A 124 -8.12 -18.17 -9.66
CA LYS A 124 -7.49 -19.43 -9.22
C LYS A 124 -6.03 -19.24 -8.82
N GLU A 125 -5.27 -18.46 -9.60
CA GLU A 125 -3.86 -18.22 -9.32
C GLU A 125 -3.64 -17.41 -8.03
N VAL A 126 -4.47 -16.40 -7.76
CA VAL A 126 -4.35 -15.62 -6.51
C VAL A 126 -4.78 -16.42 -5.29
N GLU A 127 -5.74 -17.34 -5.44
CA GLU A 127 -6.17 -18.27 -4.39
C GLU A 127 -5.08 -19.30 -4.05
N LEU A 128 -4.34 -19.79 -5.06
CA LEU A 128 -3.20 -20.70 -4.86
C LEU A 128 -1.95 -20.01 -4.29
N GLY A 129 -1.79 -18.72 -4.55
CA GLY A 129 -0.69 -17.93 -4.00
C GLY A 129 -0.44 -16.65 -4.80
N THR A 130 -0.81 -15.51 -4.20
CA THR A 130 -0.77 -14.20 -4.86
C THR A 130 0.61 -13.84 -5.41
N HIS A 131 1.69 -14.02 -4.66
CA HIS A 131 3.05 -13.68 -5.13
C HIS A 131 3.52 -14.46 -6.36
N ARG A 132 2.93 -15.63 -6.63
CA ARG A 132 3.29 -16.48 -7.79
C ARG A 132 2.34 -16.28 -8.97
N SER A 133 1.22 -15.59 -8.75
CA SER A 133 0.18 -15.33 -9.74
C SER A 133 0.67 -14.42 -10.87
N GLN A 134 0.12 -14.60 -12.07
CA GLN A 134 0.32 -13.71 -13.20
C GLN A 134 -0.08 -12.26 -12.93
N PRO A 135 -1.25 -11.93 -12.32
CA PRO A 135 -1.59 -10.53 -12.05
C PRO A 135 -0.56 -9.84 -11.16
N TYR A 136 0.01 -10.55 -10.17
CA TYR A 136 1.07 -9.99 -9.34
C TYR A 136 2.35 -9.75 -10.12
N LYS A 137 2.77 -10.72 -10.95
CA LYS A 137 3.96 -10.57 -11.80
C LYS A 137 3.82 -9.43 -12.80
N VAL A 138 2.63 -9.23 -13.38
CA VAL A 138 2.35 -8.09 -14.27
C VAL A 138 2.59 -6.77 -13.54
N LEU A 139 2.10 -6.64 -12.31
CA LEU A 139 2.34 -5.44 -11.50
C LEU A 139 3.81 -5.25 -11.12
N ILE A 140 4.48 -6.30 -10.64
CA ILE A 140 5.90 -6.21 -10.29
C ILE A 140 6.75 -5.86 -11.50
N ASN A 141 6.41 -6.38 -12.69
CA ASN A 141 7.05 -5.99 -13.94
C ASN A 141 6.76 -4.54 -14.30
N ALA A 142 5.54 -4.04 -14.10
CA ALA A 142 5.21 -2.63 -14.32
C ALA A 142 6.01 -1.71 -13.38
N ILE A 143 6.19 -2.12 -12.12
CA ILE A 143 6.97 -1.39 -11.12
C ILE A 143 8.46 -1.41 -11.50
N SER A 144 9.00 -2.58 -11.83
CA SER A 144 10.43 -2.71 -12.18
C SER A 144 10.79 -1.99 -13.48
N SER A 145 9.84 -1.91 -14.42
CA SER A 145 9.99 -1.15 -15.67
C SER A 145 9.67 0.34 -15.54
N SER A 146 9.42 0.84 -14.31
CA SER A 146 9.06 2.25 -14.05
C SER A 146 7.80 2.72 -14.79
N ASN A 147 6.91 1.80 -15.16
CA ASN A 147 5.59 2.11 -15.69
C ASN A 147 4.56 2.33 -14.56
N LEU A 148 4.86 1.85 -13.35
CA LEU A 148 4.05 2.05 -12.15
C LEU A 148 4.97 2.49 -11.01
N PHE A 149 4.75 3.68 -10.46
CA PHE A 149 5.55 4.20 -9.36
C PHE A 149 4.83 3.96 -8.04
N LEU A 150 5.42 3.11 -7.20
CA LEU A 150 5.01 2.85 -5.83
C LEU A 150 6.22 2.95 -4.89
N LYS A 151 6.05 3.68 -3.79
CA LYS A 151 7.03 3.86 -2.74
C LYS A 151 7.08 2.63 -1.86
N LYS A 152 8.30 2.15 -1.65
CA LYS A 152 8.59 1.11 -0.67
C LYS A 152 8.93 1.75 0.67
N VAL A 153 8.11 1.51 1.69
CA VAL A 153 8.42 1.85 3.08
C VAL A 153 9.13 0.62 3.64
N LYS A 154 10.28 0.80 4.30
CA LYS A 154 11.19 -0.30 4.68
C LYS A 154 10.46 -1.56 5.18
N LYS A 155 10.98 -2.74 4.80
CA LYS A 155 10.52 -4.04 5.32
C LYS A 155 10.51 -3.98 6.84
N ILE A 156 9.33 -4.04 7.45
CA ILE A 156 9.22 -4.40 8.86
C ILE A 156 9.84 -5.79 8.97
N LYS A 157 11.00 -5.90 9.62
CA LYS A 157 11.64 -7.19 9.83
C LYS A 157 10.77 -7.99 10.77
N ARG A 158 10.63 -9.30 10.56
CA ARG A 158 9.78 -10.18 11.39
C ARG A 158 10.04 -10.04 12.91
N TRP A 159 11.26 -9.68 13.32
CA TRP A 159 11.58 -9.43 14.74
C TRP A 159 11.13 -8.05 15.27
N GLU A 160 10.83 -7.08 14.40
CA GLU A 160 10.25 -5.79 14.79
C GLU A 160 8.79 -5.97 15.26
N LEU A 161 8.02 -6.85 14.59
CA LEU A 161 6.70 -7.26 15.07
C LEU A 161 6.77 -7.88 16.48
N GLY A 162 7.75 -8.76 16.74
CA GLY A 162 7.91 -9.41 18.04
C GLY A 162 8.30 -8.45 19.17
N ARG A 163 9.22 -7.51 18.90
CA ARG A 163 9.64 -6.51 19.91
C ARG A 163 8.56 -5.47 20.22
N GLN A 164 7.61 -5.27 19.31
CA GLN A 164 6.44 -4.45 19.59
C GLN A 164 5.51 -5.18 20.57
N TRP A 165 5.29 -6.48 20.44
CA TRP A 165 4.50 -7.23 21.43
C TRP A 165 5.13 -7.25 22.84
N GLU A 166 6.47 -7.29 22.95
CA GLU A 166 7.15 -7.23 24.26
C GLU A 166 7.06 -5.84 24.92
N GLN A 167 7.12 -4.75 24.14
CA GLN A 167 6.94 -3.39 24.67
C GLN A 167 5.50 -3.08 25.07
N TRP A 168 4.51 -3.77 24.47
CA TRP A 168 3.09 -3.47 24.63
C TRP A 168 2.34 -4.40 25.60
N GLY A 169 3.06 -5.09 26.49
CA GLY A 169 2.46 -5.64 27.70
C GLY A 169 2.21 -7.14 27.66
N GLY A 170 3.28 -7.92 27.80
CA GLY A 170 3.21 -9.25 28.41
C GLY A 170 3.19 -9.14 29.94
N ARG A 171 2.18 -8.50 30.53
CA ARG A 171 1.88 -8.64 31.96
C ARG A 171 0.40 -8.99 32.12
N ARG A 172 0.12 -10.28 32.22
CA ARG A 172 -0.97 -10.76 33.05
C ARG A 172 -0.41 -11.07 34.43
#